data_AF-A0A3N5TBT1-F1
#
_entry.id   AF-A0A3N5TBT1-F1
#
_cell.length_a   1.000
_cell.length_b   1.000
_cell.length_c   1.000
_cell.angle_alpha   90.00
_cell.angle_beta   90.00
_cell.angle_gamma   90.00
#
_symmetry.space_group_name_H-M   'P 1'
#
loop_
_entity.id
_entity.type
_entity.pdbx_description
1 polymer ?
#
loop_
_entity_poly.entity_id
_entity_poly.type
_entity_poly.pdbx_seq_one_letter_code
_entity_poly.pdbx_strand_id
1 'polypeptide(L)'
;MPPFKVISRYRPSGDQERAIDLLSEGIGEGLKYQTLLGVTGSGKTFTMAKVIERVQKPALVLTHNKTLAAQLYREFKEFFPQNAVEYFVSYYDYYQPEAYVASQDLYIEKDASINDEIDRLRLKATS
;
A
#
# COMPACT_ATOMS: atom_id res chain seq x y z
N MET A 1 -8.13 -18.19 3.28
CA MET A 1 -6.89 -17.57 2.77
C MET A 1 -5.72 -18.21 3.51
N PRO A 2 -4.57 -18.47 2.86
CA PRO A 2 -3.38 -18.92 3.59
C PRO A 2 -2.96 -17.86 4.62
N PRO A 3 -2.40 -18.25 5.77
CA PRO A 3 -1.89 -17.29 6.75
C PRO A 3 -0.83 -16.40 6.11
N PHE A 4 -0.79 -15.13 6.50
CA PHE A 4 0.27 -14.22 6.07
C PHE A 4 1.60 -14.73 6.59
N LYS A 5 2.58 -14.88 5.69
CA LYS A 5 3.92 -15.37 6.04
C LYS A 5 4.98 -14.54 5.34
N VAL A 6 5.79 -13.85 6.13
CA VAL A 6 6.93 -13.10 5.62
C VAL A 6 8.07 -14.08 5.29
N ILE A 7 8.46 -14.12 4.03
CA ILE A 7 9.67 -14.78 3.56
C ILE A 7 10.74 -13.70 3.38
N SER A 8 11.77 -13.76 4.20
CA SER A 8 12.89 -12.82 4.10
C SER A 8 14.17 -13.45 4.65
N ARG A 9 15.31 -13.00 4.13
CA ARG A 9 16.64 -13.30 4.71
C ARG A 9 16.93 -12.42 5.93
N TYR A 10 16.19 -11.32 6.08
CA TYR A 10 16.34 -10.39 7.20
C TYR A 10 15.59 -10.90 8.43
N ARG A 11 16.14 -10.62 9.60
CA ARG A 11 15.46 -10.75 10.90
C ARG A 11 15.26 -9.34 11.46
N PRO A 12 14.21 -9.12 12.28
CA PRO A 12 14.07 -7.87 13.02
C PRO A 12 15.37 -7.57 13.77
N SER A 13 15.79 -6.30 13.74
CA SER A 13 17.01 -5.85 14.43
C SER A 13 16.80 -4.46 15.03
N GLY A 14 17.59 -4.15 16.07
CA GLY A 14 17.45 -2.90 16.82
C GLY A 14 16.03 -2.73 17.38
N ASP A 15 15.45 -1.56 17.18
CA ASP A 15 14.12 -1.21 17.71
C ASP A 15 12.95 -1.87 16.95
N GLN A 16 13.22 -2.60 15.85
CA GLN A 16 12.15 -3.19 15.04
C GLN A 16 11.34 -4.22 15.82
N GLU A 17 11.98 -5.07 16.62
CA GLU A 17 11.29 -6.13 17.38
C GLU A 17 10.28 -5.53 18.36
N ARG A 18 10.72 -4.56 19.15
CA ARG A 18 9.86 -3.81 20.06
C ARG A 18 8.73 -3.07 19.34
N ALA A 19 9.02 -2.44 18.19
CA ALA A 19 8.00 -1.75 17.40
C ALA A 19 6.94 -2.72 16.86
N ILE A 20 7.34 -3.90 16.39
CA ILE A 20 6.43 -4.94 15.91
C ILE A 20 5.51 -5.39 17.04
N ASP A 21 6.06 -5.64 18.22
CA ASP A 21 5.30 -6.11 19.38
C ASP A 21 4.26 -5.10 19.82
N LEU A 22 4.68 -3.85 20.09
CA LEU A 22 3.78 -2.79 20.55
C LEU A 22 2.64 -2.52 19.55
N LEU A 23 2.94 -2.46 18.25
CA LEU A 23 1.92 -2.21 17.23
C LEU A 23 0.93 -3.38 17.13
N SER A 24 1.44 -4.61 17.20
CA SER A 24 0.63 -5.82 17.09
C SER A 24 -0.27 -6.01 18.31
N GLU A 25 0.27 -5.77 19.51
CA GLU A 25 -0.49 -5.78 20.78
C GLU A 25 -1.57 -4.71 20.75
N GLY A 26 -1.25 -3.47 20.36
CA GLY A 26 -2.24 -2.41 20.23
C GLY A 26 -3.39 -2.76 19.27
N ILE A 27 -3.11 -3.46 18.16
CA ILE A 27 -4.15 -3.95 17.24
C ILE A 27 -4.99 -5.06 17.92
N GLY A 28 -4.37 -5.92 18.72
CA GLY A 28 -5.04 -6.97 19.50
C GLY A 28 -5.96 -6.41 20.59
N GLU A 29 -5.55 -5.32 21.24
CA GLU A 29 -6.31 -4.59 22.27
C GLU A 29 -7.42 -3.70 21.69
N GLY A 30 -7.48 -3.56 20.37
CA GLY A 30 -8.49 -2.72 19.70
C GLY A 30 -8.14 -1.24 19.62
N LEU A 31 -6.88 -0.86 19.83
CA LEU A 31 -6.41 0.51 19.59
C LEU A 31 -6.59 0.89 18.13
N LYS A 32 -7.52 1.82 17.88
CA LYS A 32 -7.91 2.23 16.53
C LYS A 32 -6.82 3.03 15.81
N TYR A 33 -6.04 3.83 16.54
CA TYR A 33 -5.02 4.70 16.00
C TYR A 33 -3.68 4.45 16.68
N GLN A 34 -2.66 4.23 15.87
CA GLN A 34 -1.28 4.03 16.33
C GLN A 34 -0.34 4.71 15.34
N THR A 35 0.86 5.07 15.79
CA THR A 35 1.85 5.76 14.94
C THR A 35 3.22 5.12 15.12
N LEU A 36 3.79 4.64 14.01
CA LEU A 36 5.18 4.19 13.94
C LEU A 36 6.08 5.38 13.64
N LEU A 37 6.74 5.94 14.65
CA LEU A 37 7.73 7.00 14.47
C LEU A 37 9.09 6.40 14.06
N GLY A 38 9.26 6.12 12.77
CA GLY A 38 10.49 5.52 12.23
C GLY A 38 11.30 6.49 11.36
N VAL A 39 12.60 6.59 11.63
CA VAL A 39 13.54 7.37 10.79
C VAL A 39 13.69 6.78 9.38
N THR A 40 14.17 7.55 8.41
CA THR A 40 14.48 7.04 7.06
C THR A 40 15.55 5.94 7.13
N GLY A 41 15.39 4.87 6.34
CA GLY A 41 16.32 3.74 6.33
C GLY A 41 16.14 2.72 7.46
N SER A 42 15.25 2.96 8.44
CA SER A 42 15.01 2.03 9.56
C SER A 42 14.25 0.74 9.21
N GLY A 43 13.92 0.51 7.94
CA GLY A 43 13.19 -0.69 7.50
C GLY A 43 11.70 -0.69 7.83
N LYS A 44 11.04 0.47 7.79
CA LYS A 44 9.59 0.61 8.09
C LYS A 44 8.70 -0.38 7.34
N THR A 45 8.96 -0.66 6.05
CA THR A 45 8.16 -1.63 5.29
C THR A 45 8.26 -3.04 5.89
N PHE A 46 9.47 -3.46 6.27
CA PHE A 46 9.69 -4.77 6.89
C PHE A 46 9.03 -4.85 8.27
N THR A 47 9.14 -3.81 9.09
CA THR A 47 8.42 -3.70 10.37
C THR A 47 6.91 -3.88 10.16
N MET A 48 6.31 -3.17 9.20
CA MET A 48 4.89 -3.28 8.92
C MET A 48 4.50 -4.65 8.33
N ALA A 49 5.34 -5.26 7.50
CA ALA A 49 5.12 -6.62 7.01
C ALA A 49 5.08 -7.63 8.19
N LYS A 50 6.00 -7.50 9.15
CA LYS A 50 5.99 -8.32 10.36
C LYS A 50 4.77 -8.08 11.25
N VAL A 51 4.30 -6.84 11.35
CA VAL A 51 3.03 -6.53 12.04
C VAL A 51 1.86 -7.24 11.35
N ILE A 52 1.75 -7.15 10.02
CA ILE A 52 0.70 -7.84 9.24
C ILE A 52 0.75 -9.37 9.46
N GLU A 53 1.95 -9.97 9.42
CA GLU A 53 2.15 -11.38 9.75
C GLU A 53 1.75 -11.70 11.19
N ARG A 54 2.01 -10.83 12.16
CA ARG A 54 1.66 -11.10 13.57
C ARG A 54 0.16 -10.99 13.82
N VAL A 55 -0.53 -10.03 13.20
CA VAL A 55 -1.96 -9.79 13.45
C VAL A 55 -2.89 -10.64 12.58
N GLN A 56 -2.39 -11.20 11.48
CA GLN A 56 -3.16 -12.04 10.54
C GLN A 56 -4.46 -11.40 10.03
N LYS A 57 -4.41 -10.08 9.75
CA LYS A 57 -5.55 -9.31 9.21
C LYS A 57 -5.22 -8.81 7.80
N PRO A 58 -6.19 -8.81 6.86
CA PRO A 58 -6.05 -8.10 5.59
C PRO A 58 -5.72 -6.62 5.84
N ALA A 59 -4.78 -6.07 5.09
CA ALA A 59 -4.28 -4.72 5.28
C ALA A 59 -4.35 -3.90 3.99
N LEU A 60 -4.79 -2.65 4.11
CA LEU A 60 -4.74 -1.65 3.05
C LEU A 60 -3.60 -0.66 3.35
N VAL A 61 -2.59 -0.64 2.50
CA VAL A 61 -1.47 0.32 2.61
C VAL A 61 -1.73 1.48 1.66
N LEU A 62 -1.90 2.68 2.22
CA LEU A 62 -2.13 3.91 1.45
C LEU A 62 -0.84 4.71 1.33
N THR A 63 -0.64 5.32 0.16
CA THR A 63 0.49 6.22 -0.09
C THR A 63 0.07 7.35 -1.02
N HIS A 64 0.84 8.44 -0.99
CA HIS A 64 0.49 9.72 -1.63
C HIS A 64 0.88 9.81 -3.11
N ASN A 65 1.64 8.85 -3.65
CA ASN A 65 2.06 8.88 -5.05
C ASN A 65 2.24 7.48 -5.67
N LYS A 66 2.13 7.41 -7.01
CA LYS A 66 2.22 6.14 -7.78
C LYS A 66 3.60 5.48 -7.68
N THR A 67 4.68 6.27 -7.64
CA THR A 67 6.06 5.73 -7.59
C THR A 67 6.32 4.96 -6.30
N LEU A 68 5.95 5.54 -5.15
CA LEU A 68 6.08 4.90 -3.86
C LEU A 68 5.10 3.72 -3.73
N ALA A 69 3.92 3.80 -4.35
CA ALA A 69 2.98 2.68 -4.40
C ALA A 69 3.60 1.47 -5.12
N ALA A 70 4.22 1.69 -6.28
CA ALA A 70 4.90 0.63 -7.03
C ALA A 70 6.08 0.04 -6.26
N GLN A 71 6.85 0.88 -5.55
CA GLN A 71 7.93 0.42 -4.68
C GLN A 71 7.41 -0.48 -3.55
N LEU A 72 6.42 -0.01 -2.80
CA LEU A 72 5.82 -0.77 -1.70
C LEU A 72 5.20 -2.08 -2.19
N TYR A 73 4.51 -2.05 -3.33
CA TYR A 73 3.93 -3.25 -3.94
C TYR A 73 5.00 -4.31 -4.23
N ARG A 74 6.14 -3.92 -4.80
CA ARG A 74 7.28 -4.82 -5.03
C ARG A 74 7.86 -5.37 -3.73
N GLU A 75 8.12 -4.51 -2.75
CA GLU A 75 8.65 -4.92 -1.44
C GLU A 75 7.70 -5.91 -0.75
N PHE A 76 6.39 -5.63 -0.73
CA PHE A 76 5.40 -6.53 -0.15
C PHE A 76 5.26 -7.84 -0.94
N LYS A 77 5.35 -7.82 -2.28
CA LYS A 77 5.38 -9.04 -3.10
C LYS A 77 6.58 -9.93 -2.75
N GLU A 78 7.74 -9.34 -2.52
CA GLU A 78 8.93 -10.07 -2.09
C GLU A 78 8.78 -10.63 -0.68
N PHE A 79 8.19 -9.87 0.26
CA PHE A 79 7.95 -10.36 1.61
C PHE A 79 6.85 -11.42 1.68
N PHE A 80 5.82 -11.33 0.86
CA PHE A 80 4.66 -12.23 0.90
C PHE A 80 4.44 -12.97 -0.43
N PRO A 81 5.41 -13.78 -0.90
CA PRO A 81 5.32 -14.43 -2.21
C PRO A 81 4.22 -15.50 -2.27
N GLN A 82 3.72 -15.94 -1.12
CA GLN A 82 2.66 -16.96 -0.98
C GLN A 82 1.28 -16.36 -0.66
N ASN A 83 1.16 -15.03 -0.53
CA ASN A 83 -0.10 -14.36 -0.24
C ASN A 83 -0.51 -13.42 -1.37
N ALA A 84 -1.79 -13.04 -1.38
CA ALA A 84 -2.33 -12.07 -2.33
C ALA A 84 -1.85 -10.66 -1.95
N VAL A 85 -0.81 -10.19 -2.64
CA VAL A 85 -0.38 -8.79 -2.65
C VAL A 85 -0.86 -8.19 -3.96
N GLU A 86 -1.69 -7.16 -3.86
CA GLU A 86 -2.40 -6.56 -4.99
C GLU A 86 -2.13 -5.05 -5.08
N TYR A 87 -2.38 -4.47 -6.26
CA TYR A 87 -2.04 -3.10 -6.58
C TYR A 87 -3.27 -2.33 -7.06
N PHE A 88 -3.57 -1.20 -6.42
CA PHE A 88 -4.76 -0.42 -6.72
C PHE A 88 -4.43 1.08 -6.79
N VAL A 89 -4.34 1.60 -8.01
CA VAL A 89 -4.13 3.03 -8.30
C VAL A 89 -5.08 3.46 -9.41
N SER A 90 -5.09 4.75 -9.75
CA SER A 90 -5.78 5.21 -10.96
C SER A 90 -5.19 4.50 -12.19
N TYR A 91 -6.07 3.86 -12.95
CA TYR A 91 -5.78 3.25 -14.24
C TYR A 91 -5.70 4.24 -15.40
N TYR A 92 -5.82 5.55 -15.16
CA TYR A 92 -5.62 6.53 -16.20
C TYR A 92 -4.13 6.86 -16.31
N ASP A 93 -3.58 6.69 -17.51
CA ASP A 93 -2.26 7.21 -17.88
C ASP A 93 -2.32 8.72 -18.12
N TYR A 94 -3.42 9.16 -18.73
CA TYR A 94 -3.77 10.56 -18.90
C TYR A 94 -5.23 10.78 -18.52
N TYR A 95 -5.51 11.86 -17.80
CA TYR A 95 -6.88 12.24 -17.45
C TYR A 95 -7.02 13.75 -17.39
N GLN A 96 -7.84 14.28 -18.29
CA GLN A 96 -8.35 15.65 -18.26
C GLN A 96 -9.81 15.60 -17.79
N PRO A 97 -10.14 16.18 -16.63
CA PRO A 97 -11.51 16.30 -16.21
C PRO A 97 -12.26 17.27 -17.14
N GLU A 98 -13.55 17.03 -17.30
CA GLU A 98 -14.45 18.04 -17.85
C GLU A 98 -14.47 19.27 -16.93
N ALA A 99 -14.35 20.45 -17.52
CA ALA A 99 -14.35 21.70 -16.76
C ALA A 99 -14.88 22.86 -17.59
N TYR A 100 -15.36 23.89 -16.91
CA TYR A 100 -15.70 25.18 -17.54
C TYR A 100 -14.92 26.30 -16.85
N VAL A 101 -14.17 27.07 -17.64
CA VAL A 101 -13.32 28.19 -17.17
C VAL A 101 -14.03 29.50 -17.51
N ALA A 102 -14.81 30.00 -16.55
CA ALA A 102 -15.70 31.15 -16.73
C ALA A 102 -14.97 32.44 -17.17
N SER A 103 -13.74 32.67 -16.72
CA SER A 103 -12.96 33.87 -17.09
C SER A 103 -12.59 33.92 -18.57
N GLN A 104 -12.63 32.79 -19.27
CA GLN A 104 -12.29 32.65 -20.68
C GLN A 104 -13.48 32.18 -21.52
N ASP A 105 -14.66 32.01 -20.90
CA ASP A 105 -15.83 31.35 -21.52
C ASP A 105 -15.45 30.04 -22.24
N LEU A 106 -14.56 29.26 -21.61
CA LEU A 106 -13.97 28.07 -22.21
C LEU A 106 -14.53 26.81 -21.56
N TYR A 107 -15.19 25.98 -22.37
CA TYR A 107 -15.52 24.60 -21.99
C TYR A 107 -14.37 23.66 -22.39
N ILE A 108 -13.94 22.83 -21.45
CA ILE A 108 -12.90 21.82 -21.59
C ILE A 108 -13.60 20.46 -21.52
N GLU A 109 -13.60 19.74 -22.64
CA GLU A 109 -14.13 18.38 -22.70
C GLU A 109 -13.28 17.41 -21.89
N LYS A 110 -13.93 16.36 -21.38
CA LYS A 110 -13.25 15.22 -20.78
C LYS A 110 -12.45 14.49 -21.84
N ASP A 111 -11.18 14.24 -21.54
CA ASP A 111 -10.33 13.37 -22.34
C ASP A 111 -9.51 12.46 -21.41
N ALA A 112 -9.33 11.20 -21.79
CA ALA A 112 -8.63 10.23 -20.95
C ALA A 112 -8.05 9.06 -21.74
N SER A 113 -6.92 8.56 -21.26
CA SER A 113 -6.29 7.33 -21.74
C SER A 113 -6.19 6.31 -20.59
N ILE A 114 -6.63 5.08 -20.84
CA ILE A 114 -6.66 3.99 -19.86
C ILE A 114 -5.46 3.07 -20.05
N ASN A 115 -4.92 2.61 -18.93
CA ASN A 115 -3.90 1.59 -18.83
C ASN A 115 -4.53 0.23 -18.49
N ASP A 116 -4.58 -0.66 -19.48
CA ASP A 116 -5.22 -1.98 -19.35
C ASP A 116 -4.53 -2.89 -18.32
N GLU A 117 -3.21 -2.75 -18.13
CA GLU A 117 -2.48 -3.52 -17.12
C GLU A 117 -2.90 -3.11 -15.71
N ILE A 118 -2.99 -1.80 -15.45
CA ILE A 118 -3.46 -1.29 -14.16
C ILE A 118 -4.94 -1.65 -13.94
N ASP A 119 -5.79 -1.62 -14.96
CA ASP A 119 -7.18 -2.06 -14.83
C ASP A 119 -7.27 -3.52 -14.41
N ARG A 120 -6.48 -4.40 -15.05
CA ARG A 120 -6.39 -5.82 -14.67
C ARG A 120 -5.92 -6.01 -13.23
N LEU A 121 -4.94 -5.23 -12.77
CA LEU A 121 -4.46 -5.28 -11.39
C LEU A 121 -5.53 -4.81 -10.40
N ARG A 122 -6.32 -3.79 -10.74
CA ARG A 122 -7.44 -3.30 -9.93
C ARG A 122 -8.53 -4.35 -9.80
N LEU A 123 -8.93 -4.96 -10.91
CA LEU A 123 -9.92 -6.05 -10.91
C LEU A 123 -9.48 -7.21 -10.04
N LYS A 124 -8.20 -7.58 -10.12
CA LYS A 124 -7.59 -8.63 -9.29
C LYS A 124 -7.57 -8.28 -7.79
N ALA A 125 -7.52 -6.99 -7.44
CA ALA A 125 -7.56 -6.55 -6.05
C ALA A 125 -8.95 -6.66 -5.41
N THR A 126 -10.02 -6.66 -6.20
CA THR A 126 -11.41 -6.65 -5.72
C THR A 126 -12.17 -7.96 -5.93
N SER A 127 -11.64 -8.86 -6.77
CA SER A 127 -12.28 -10.14 -7.13
C SER A 127 -11.74 -11.29 -6.29
#